data_AF-A0A2E2MPS1-F1
#
_entry.id   AF-A0A2E2MPS1-F1
#
_cell.length_a   1.000
_cell.length_b   1.000
_cell.length_c   1.000
_cell.angle_alpha   90.00
_cell.angle_beta   90.00
_cell.angle_gamma   90.00
#
_symmetry.space_group_name_H-M   'P 1'
#
loop_
_entity.id
_entity.type
_entity.pdbx_description
1 polymer ?
#
loop_
_entity_poly.entity_id
_entity_poly.type
_entity_poly.pdbx_seq_one_letter_code
_entity_poly.pdbx_strand_id
1 'polypeptide(L)'
;MPNVRVLIVDDEELNRQTLRYCLEPEGFLIDEAGDGAEAWDMLAGGDVQYDAILLDRKMPKMDGMEVLAKLKGDPALKAIPVIMQTAMDLESEIIDGIEAGVYYYLTKPYDVDVLVSVVRGAADNFARYQRVQQELAKRSDAVQLLTEGRFVFQTPREADALAVLLASGLDRPTAVAMGLSELMINAVEHGNLELDYKKKSTLMAEGRWDAVIDARLRDAPYKDRRVVVDVTRTATHTRFRITDEGRGFDWHSYVDLTMARAFDTHGRGIAMARKMAFEAMAYMGTGNIVEVMARRAQPPDRPREKPAGPTIALAEPLPDGIADRLRAVGEGAVVTDNATALPTGALTVSASGAGGVSLHQGDGAVPPLEVPADPDLVEAVARALVLPDSLEIGTPAETRLSPALSRHQVSLLPDPRALGDAAGVDLAAWSMACSSVNGDIWGGRLLVDGRLAVFIADMTGHGPVAGVNAIRLRALVAACDEAPDVVLRRLDEILKKALPTGEYAAMLYGVVDPEAHRFDYAAAGLPHPVAFPADGGDPVIGLGKGLPVGASGTFPYEPRRLDIPRGGSLVLFTDGLFTLMDGDAPGAHAFDRLIDRLTGQGGGVARGLATLIEPHSAPCADDVTALCLTLKD
;
A
#
# COMPACT_ATOMS: atom_id res chain seq x y z
N MET A 1 9.58 -38.45 1.50
CA MET A 1 8.58 -37.38 1.60
C MET A 1 7.29 -38.00 2.12
N PRO A 2 6.45 -37.29 2.88
CA PRO A 2 5.08 -37.74 3.10
C PRO A 2 4.39 -37.93 1.73
N ASN A 3 3.37 -38.79 1.66
CA ASN A 3 2.58 -38.98 0.45
C ASN A 3 1.76 -37.71 0.18
N VAL A 4 2.31 -36.79 -0.63
CA VAL A 4 1.63 -35.56 -1.04
C VAL A 4 0.47 -35.92 -1.96
N ARG A 5 -0.75 -35.56 -1.58
CA ARG A 5 -1.97 -35.86 -2.35
C ARG A 5 -2.52 -34.60 -3.02
N VAL A 6 -2.75 -34.68 -4.32
CA VAL A 6 -3.16 -33.57 -5.16
C VAL A 6 -4.50 -33.90 -5.82
N LEU A 7 -5.46 -32.98 -5.72
CA LEU A 7 -6.73 -33.06 -6.45
C LEU A 7 -6.61 -32.28 -7.76
N ILE A 8 -6.85 -32.94 -8.88
CA ILE A 8 -6.93 -32.32 -10.21
C ILE A 8 -8.39 -32.15 -10.60
N VAL A 9 -8.79 -30.93 -10.90
CA VAL A 9 -10.16 -30.57 -11.29
C VAL A 9 -10.11 -29.88 -12.65
N ASP A 10 -10.60 -30.56 -13.68
CA ASP A 10 -10.62 -30.07 -15.08
C ASP A 10 -11.69 -30.86 -15.84
N ASP A 11 -12.51 -30.22 -16.68
CA ASP A 11 -13.60 -30.91 -17.38
C ASP A 11 -13.11 -31.75 -18.57
N GLU A 12 -11.95 -31.42 -19.12
CA GLU A 12 -11.35 -32.18 -20.21
C GLU A 12 -10.53 -33.36 -19.68
N GLU A 13 -10.96 -34.58 -20.01
CA GLU A 13 -10.28 -35.82 -19.59
C GLU A 13 -8.80 -35.86 -20.02
N LEU A 14 -8.48 -35.34 -21.20
CA LEU A 14 -7.12 -35.31 -21.72
C LEU A 14 -6.19 -34.43 -20.85
N ASN A 15 -6.69 -33.31 -20.34
CA ASN A 15 -5.92 -32.42 -19.45
C ASN A 15 -5.61 -33.13 -18.13
N ARG A 16 -6.60 -33.79 -17.52
CA ARG A 16 -6.42 -34.58 -16.29
C ARG A 16 -5.39 -35.70 -16.49
N GLN A 17 -5.52 -36.47 -17.57
CA GLN A 17 -4.58 -37.53 -17.93
C GLN A 17 -3.14 -36.99 -18.09
N THR A 18 -2.99 -35.83 -18.73
CA THR A 18 -1.68 -35.19 -18.93
C THR A 18 -1.05 -34.78 -17.60
N LEU A 19 -1.79 -34.06 -16.75
CA LEU A 19 -1.29 -33.62 -15.44
C LEU A 19 -0.92 -34.80 -14.54
N ARG A 20 -1.75 -35.85 -14.53
CA ARG A 20 -1.44 -37.10 -13.81
C ARG A 20 -0.16 -37.75 -14.30
N TYR A 21 0.01 -37.88 -15.62
CA TYR A 21 1.23 -38.45 -16.22
C TYR A 21 2.49 -37.67 -15.86
N CYS A 22 2.38 -36.35 -15.69
CA CYS A 22 3.50 -35.51 -15.25
C CYS A 22 3.81 -35.63 -13.75
N LEU A 23 2.79 -35.80 -12.89
CA LEU A 23 2.95 -35.72 -11.43
C LEU A 23 3.16 -37.08 -10.74
N GLU A 24 2.51 -38.16 -11.19
CA GLU A 24 2.66 -39.48 -10.55
C GLU A 24 4.13 -39.98 -10.52
N PRO A 25 4.95 -39.84 -11.60
CA PRO A 25 6.34 -40.27 -11.58
C PRO A 25 7.20 -39.55 -10.53
N GLU A 26 6.81 -38.33 -10.15
CA GLU A 26 7.47 -37.52 -9.13
C GLU A 26 7.04 -37.89 -7.70
N GLY A 27 6.15 -38.89 -7.55
CA GLY A 27 5.72 -39.44 -6.27
C GLY A 27 4.47 -38.79 -5.67
N PHE A 28 3.74 -37.98 -6.42
CA PHE A 28 2.46 -37.41 -6.00
C PHE A 28 1.33 -38.44 -6.10
N LEU A 29 0.42 -38.46 -5.12
CA LEU A 29 -0.83 -39.22 -5.21
C LEU A 29 -1.90 -38.34 -5.85
N ILE A 30 -2.50 -38.80 -6.95
CA ILE A 30 -3.42 -38.00 -7.75
C ILE A 30 -4.84 -38.55 -7.62
N ASP A 31 -5.77 -37.68 -7.24
CA ASP A 31 -7.21 -37.90 -7.43
C ASP A 31 -7.72 -36.90 -8.47
N GLU A 32 -8.73 -37.29 -9.26
CA GLU A 32 -9.26 -36.51 -10.38
C GLU A 32 -10.76 -36.24 -10.18
N ALA A 33 -11.20 -35.03 -10.54
CA ALA A 33 -12.60 -34.64 -10.64
C ALA A 33 -12.87 -33.99 -12.00
N GLY A 34 -13.97 -34.37 -12.65
CA GLY A 34 -14.36 -33.88 -13.97
C GLY A 34 -15.24 -32.63 -13.96
N ASP A 35 -15.70 -32.16 -12.81
CA ASP A 35 -16.35 -30.86 -12.66
C ASP A 35 -16.28 -30.34 -11.22
N GLY A 36 -16.68 -29.08 -11.02
CA GLY A 36 -16.64 -28.44 -9.71
C GLY A 36 -17.58 -29.05 -8.66
N ALA A 37 -18.65 -29.76 -9.06
CA ALA A 37 -19.55 -30.42 -8.13
C ALA A 37 -18.92 -31.72 -7.59
N GLU A 38 -18.33 -32.53 -8.47
CA GLU A 38 -17.57 -33.73 -8.08
C GLU A 38 -16.39 -33.36 -7.17
N ALA A 39 -15.64 -32.30 -7.53
CA ALA A 39 -14.56 -31.80 -6.69
C ALA A 39 -15.05 -31.39 -5.30
N TRP A 40 -16.18 -30.69 -5.22
CA TRP A 40 -16.76 -30.26 -3.94
C TRP A 40 -17.21 -31.45 -3.08
N ASP A 41 -17.81 -32.48 -3.68
CA ASP A 41 -18.22 -33.68 -2.94
C ASP A 41 -17.00 -34.42 -2.36
N MET A 42 -15.89 -34.49 -3.10
CA MET A 42 -14.63 -35.08 -2.64
C MET A 42 -13.98 -34.26 -1.52
N LEU A 43 -14.10 -32.93 -1.55
CA LEU A 43 -13.52 -32.02 -0.56
C LEU A 43 -14.35 -31.91 0.72
N ALA A 44 -15.67 -31.83 0.60
CA ALA A 44 -16.59 -31.60 1.72
C ALA A 44 -17.03 -32.91 2.41
N GLY A 45 -17.08 -34.03 1.67
CA GLY A 45 -17.56 -35.32 2.15
C GLY A 45 -16.48 -36.36 2.45
N GLY A 46 -15.21 -36.09 2.15
CA GLY A 46 -14.14 -37.08 2.18
C GLY A 46 -13.38 -37.21 3.52
N ASP A 47 -13.03 -38.44 3.88
CA ASP A 47 -12.00 -38.74 4.91
C ASP A 47 -10.56 -38.43 4.43
N VAL A 48 -10.43 -38.01 3.16
CA VAL A 48 -9.17 -37.79 2.47
C VAL A 48 -8.81 -36.30 2.50
N GLN A 49 -7.61 -35.98 2.97
CA GLN A 49 -7.07 -34.62 2.96
C GLN A 49 -6.15 -34.41 1.76
N TYR A 50 -6.27 -33.25 1.13
CA TYR A 50 -5.45 -32.83 0.00
C TYR A 50 -4.43 -31.78 0.44
N ASP A 51 -3.23 -31.85 -0.14
CA ASP A 51 -2.13 -30.93 0.14
C ASP A 51 -2.06 -29.79 -0.88
N ALA A 52 -2.61 -30.00 -2.08
CA ALA A 52 -2.75 -29.01 -3.12
C ALA A 52 -3.93 -29.34 -4.05
N ILE A 53 -4.48 -28.32 -4.69
CA ILE A 53 -5.56 -28.46 -5.68
C ILE A 53 -5.10 -27.79 -6.97
N LEU A 54 -5.15 -28.52 -8.09
CA LEU A 54 -5.01 -28.01 -9.44
C LEU A 54 -6.41 -27.81 -10.00
N LEU A 55 -6.81 -26.56 -10.26
CA LEU A 55 -8.19 -26.22 -10.61
C LEU A 55 -8.24 -25.50 -11.95
N ASP A 56 -8.99 -26.03 -12.92
CA ASP A 56 -9.28 -25.28 -14.13
C ASP A 56 -10.18 -24.08 -13.82
N ARG A 57 -9.87 -22.94 -14.42
CA ARG A 57 -10.64 -21.71 -14.25
C ARG A 57 -12.02 -21.86 -14.86
N LYS A 58 -12.10 -22.34 -16.11
CA LYS A 58 -13.35 -22.36 -16.90
C LYS A 58 -13.85 -23.79 -17.01
N MET A 59 -14.92 -24.12 -16.28
CA MET A 59 -15.55 -25.43 -16.34
C MET A 59 -17.08 -25.32 -16.48
N PRO A 60 -17.75 -26.26 -17.16
CA PRO A 60 -19.21 -26.34 -17.19
C PRO A 60 -19.81 -26.60 -15.80
N LYS A 61 -21.09 -26.18 -15.62
CA LYS A 61 -21.92 -26.36 -14.41
C LYS A 61 -21.51 -25.52 -13.20
N MET A 62 -20.30 -25.71 -12.67
CA MET A 62 -19.75 -24.96 -11.54
C MET A 62 -18.38 -24.43 -11.93
N ASP A 63 -18.27 -23.11 -11.95
CA ASP A 63 -17.08 -22.42 -12.41
C ASP A 63 -15.91 -22.59 -11.42
N GLY A 64 -14.67 -22.60 -11.91
CA GLY A 64 -13.49 -22.75 -11.05
C GLY A 64 -13.41 -21.67 -9.97
N MET A 65 -13.87 -20.45 -10.28
CA MET A 65 -13.93 -19.36 -9.30
C MET A 65 -14.98 -19.60 -8.21
N GLU A 66 -16.09 -20.28 -8.51
CA GLU A 66 -17.10 -20.66 -7.52
C GLU A 66 -16.56 -21.72 -6.56
N VAL A 67 -15.84 -22.72 -7.08
CA VAL A 67 -15.16 -23.74 -6.26
C VAL A 67 -14.13 -23.07 -5.35
N LEU A 68 -13.33 -22.15 -5.88
CA LEU A 68 -12.36 -21.37 -5.11
C LEU A 68 -13.03 -20.56 -4.00
N ALA A 69 -14.11 -19.84 -4.30
CA ALA A 69 -14.84 -19.04 -3.31
C ALA A 69 -15.39 -19.92 -2.17
N LYS A 70 -15.93 -21.10 -2.49
CA LYS A 70 -16.38 -22.07 -1.48
C LYS A 70 -15.23 -22.60 -0.62
N LEU A 71 -14.12 -22.99 -1.25
CA LEU A 71 -12.91 -23.42 -0.55
C LEU A 71 -12.41 -22.37 0.43
N LYS A 72 -12.33 -21.10 0.00
CA LYS A 72 -11.86 -20.00 0.85
C LYS A 72 -12.87 -19.59 1.93
N GLY A 73 -14.15 -19.86 1.72
CA GLY A 73 -15.20 -19.68 2.72
C GLY A 73 -15.20 -20.74 3.83
N ASP A 74 -14.67 -21.94 3.58
CA ASP A 74 -14.64 -23.04 4.55
C ASP A 74 -13.41 -22.96 5.47
N PRO A 75 -13.56 -22.87 6.81
CA PRO A 75 -12.44 -22.80 7.74
C PRO A 75 -11.46 -23.98 7.67
N ALA A 76 -11.91 -25.19 7.32
CA ALA A 76 -11.10 -26.39 7.22
C ALA A 76 -10.34 -26.48 5.89
N LEU A 77 -10.90 -25.92 4.81
CA LEU A 77 -10.35 -26.05 3.46
C LEU A 77 -9.61 -24.79 2.98
N LYS A 78 -9.89 -23.62 3.54
CA LYS A 78 -9.36 -22.33 3.06
C LYS A 78 -7.83 -22.23 3.00
N ALA A 79 -7.14 -23.02 3.82
CA ALA A 79 -5.69 -23.04 3.90
C ALA A 79 -5.05 -23.90 2.80
N ILE A 80 -5.81 -24.79 2.15
CA ILE A 80 -5.30 -25.61 1.06
C ILE A 80 -4.93 -24.69 -0.12
N PRO A 81 -3.72 -24.80 -0.67
CA PRO A 81 -3.28 -24.00 -1.80
C PRO A 81 -3.98 -24.46 -3.08
N VAL A 82 -4.55 -23.48 -3.80
CA VAL A 82 -5.21 -23.71 -5.10
C VAL A 82 -4.32 -23.14 -6.19
N ILE A 83 -3.89 -23.99 -7.11
CA ILE A 83 -3.14 -23.63 -8.31
C ILE A 83 -4.15 -23.56 -9.45
N MET A 84 -4.40 -22.36 -9.95
CA MET A 84 -5.38 -22.13 -11.01
C MET A 84 -4.73 -22.38 -12.37
N GLN A 85 -5.42 -23.10 -13.24
CA GLN A 85 -5.00 -23.34 -14.61
C GLN A 85 -5.69 -22.33 -15.54
N THR A 86 -4.97 -21.76 -16.50
CA THR A 86 -5.53 -20.76 -17.43
C THR A 86 -4.92 -20.87 -18.83
N ALA A 87 -5.69 -20.52 -19.86
CA ALA A 87 -5.26 -20.53 -21.27
C ALA A 87 -4.51 -19.25 -21.72
N MET A 88 -4.25 -18.29 -20.81
CA MET A 88 -3.70 -16.94 -21.08
C MET A 88 -4.49 -16.14 -22.10
N ASP A 89 -5.46 -15.30 -21.69
CA ASP A 89 -6.01 -14.31 -22.63
C ASP A 89 -6.45 -12.96 -22.05
N LEU A 90 -6.54 -12.74 -20.73
CA LEU A 90 -6.97 -11.43 -20.18
C LEU A 90 -6.28 -11.11 -18.85
N GLU A 91 -5.66 -9.93 -18.78
CA GLU A 91 -4.95 -9.37 -17.62
C GLU A 91 -5.86 -9.25 -16.38
N SER A 92 -7.14 -8.92 -16.58
CA SER A 92 -8.14 -8.86 -15.51
C SER A 92 -8.40 -10.22 -14.85
N GLU A 93 -8.36 -11.33 -15.61
CA GLU A 93 -8.68 -12.66 -15.09
C GLU A 93 -7.63 -13.20 -14.08
N ILE A 94 -6.39 -12.70 -14.16
CA ILE A 94 -5.29 -13.08 -13.25
C ILE A 94 -5.35 -12.25 -11.96
N ILE A 95 -5.69 -10.97 -12.08
CA ILE A 95 -5.84 -10.06 -10.93
C ILE A 95 -6.99 -10.54 -10.03
N ASP A 96 -8.16 -10.86 -10.61
CA ASP A 96 -9.35 -11.33 -9.88
C ASP A 96 -9.07 -12.54 -8.96
N GLY A 97 -8.31 -13.54 -9.44
CA GLY A 97 -8.04 -14.73 -8.63
C GLY A 97 -6.83 -14.57 -7.70
N ILE A 98 -5.90 -13.64 -7.96
CA ILE A 98 -4.93 -13.20 -6.95
C ILE A 98 -5.69 -12.63 -5.74
N GLU A 99 -6.76 -11.87 -5.95
CA GLU A 99 -7.63 -11.37 -4.88
C GLU A 99 -8.48 -12.46 -4.22
N ALA A 100 -8.99 -13.41 -5.00
CA ALA A 100 -9.74 -14.55 -4.49
C ALA A 100 -8.90 -15.61 -3.74
N GLY A 101 -7.57 -15.43 -3.64
CA GLY A 101 -6.69 -16.28 -2.82
C GLY A 101 -6.09 -17.49 -3.54
N VAL A 102 -5.89 -17.40 -4.86
CA VAL A 102 -5.11 -18.36 -5.65
C VAL A 102 -3.66 -18.37 -5.18
N TYR A 103 -3.06 -19.56 -5.08
CA TYR A 103 -1.66 -19.74 -4.71
C TYR A 103 -0.71 -19.52 -5.89
N TYR A 104 -1.05 -19.99 -7.08
CA TYR A 104 -0.26 -19.84 -8.29
C TYR A 104 -1.13 -19.95 -9.55
N TYR A 105 -0.74 -19.29 -10.63
CA TYR A 105 -1.35 -19.43 -11.95
C TYR A 105 -0.46 -20.23 -12.89
N LEU A 106 -0.98 -21.37 -13.35
CA LEU A 106 -0.30 -22.22 -14.30
C LEU A 106 -0.89 -22.03 -15.70
N THR A 107 -0.05 -21.64 -16.66
CA THR A 107 -0.46 -21.41 -18.04
C THR A 107 -0.47 -22.72 -18.83
N LYS A 108 -1.51 -22.95 -19.63
CA LYS A 108 -1.56 -24.03 -20.63
C LYS A 108 -0.86 -23.54 -21.93
N PRO A 109 -0.03 -24.36 -22.62
CA PRO A 109 0.41 -25.71 -22.28
C PRO A 109 1.47 -25.72 -21.16
N TYR A 110 1.51 -26.80 -20.38
CA TYR A 110 2.35 -26.90 -19.18
C TYR A 110 3.82 -27.17 -19.51
N ASP A 111 4.70 -26.40 -18.88
CA ASP A 111 6.08 -26.82 -18.64
C ASP A 111 6.10 -27.79 -17.44
N VAL A 112 6.63 -29.00 -17.65
CA VAL A 112 6.60 -30.08 -16.64
C VAL A 112 7.44 -29.70 -15.41
N ASP A 113 8.60 -29.08 -15.61
CA ASP A 113 9.48 -28.69 -14.53
C ASP A 113 8.83 -27.59 -13.67
N VAL A 114 8.15 -26.64 -14.34
CA VAL A 114 7.37 -25.59 -13.65
C VAL A 114 6.20 -26.18 -12.88
N LEU A 115 5.40 -27.06 -13.50
CA LEU A 115 4.26 -27.72 -12.86
C LEU A 115 4.68 -28.45 -11.58
N VAL A 116 5.70 -29.30 -11.68
CA VAL A 116 6.22 -30.08 -10.54
C VAL A 116 6.74 -29.16 -9.44
N SER A 117 7.50 -28.13 -9.80
CA SER A 117 8.04 -27.14 -8.87
C SER A 117 6.93 -26.40 -8.10
N VAL A 118 5.89 -25.96 -8.81
CA VAL A 118 4.76 -25.24 -8.22
C VAL A 118 3.95 -26.12 -7.27
N VAL A 119 3.61 -27.35 -7.70
CA VAL A 119 2.84 -28.29 -6.88
C VAL A 119 3.62 -28.67 -5.62
N ARG A 120 4.92 -28.93 -5.74
CA ARG A 120 5.78 -29.23 -4.60
C ARG A 120 5.86 -28.04 -3.64
N GLY A 121 6.11 -26.84 -4.16
CA GLY A 121 6.16 -25.62 -3.36
C GLY A 121 4.84 -25.33 -2.64
N ALA A 122 3.70 -25.57 -3.30
CA ALA A 122 2.38 -25.44 -2.69
C ALA A 122 2.20 -26.40 -1.51
N ALA A 123 2.47 -27.69 -1.71
CA ALA A 123 2.36 -28.71 -0.67
C ALA A 123 3.31 -28.45 0.51
N ASP A 124 4.56 -28.06 0.24
CA ASP A 124 5.54 -27.72 1.27
C ASP A 124 5.10 -26.50 2.11
N ASN A 125 4.54 -25.48 1.44
CA ASN A 125 3.98 -24.31 2.10
C ASN A 125 2.78 -24.68 2.99
N PHE A 126 1.90 -25.57 2.53
CA PHE A 126 0.77 -26.06 3.31
C PHE A 126 1.20 -26.89 4.52
N ALA A 127 2.18 -27.79 4.33
CA ALA A 127 2.76 -28.56 5.43
C ALA A 127 3.45 -27.65 6.46
N ARG A 128 4.07 -26.55 6.02
CA ARG A 128 4.62 -25.52 6.93
C ARG A 128 3.51 -24.79 7.68
N TYR A 129 2.43 -24.38 6.99
CA TYR A 129 1.25 -23.77 7.61
C TYR A 129 0.68 -24.65 8.72
N GLN A 130 0.49 -25.95 8.46
CA GLN A 130 -0.02 -26.91 9.44
C GLN A 130 0.91 -27.07 10.65
N ARG A 131 2.24 -27.11 10.45
CA ARG A 131 3.21 -27.16 11.55
C ARG A 131 3.14 -25.92 12.44
N VAL A 132 3.09 -24.73 11.84
CA VAL A 132 2.99 -23.46 12.57
C VAL A 132 1.67 -23.38 13.36
N GLN A 133 0.55 -23.79 12.76
CA GLN A 133 -0.74 -23.95 13.45
C GLN A 133 -0.60 -24.80 14.72
N GLN A 134 0.00 -25.98 14.59
CA GLN A 134 0.18 -26.92 15.71
C GLN A 134 1.12 -26.36 16.79
N GLU A 135 2.14 -25.60 16.43
CA GLU A 135 3.02 -24.94 17.40
C GLU A 135 2.32 -23.80 18.13
N LEU A 136 1.56 -22.97 17.43
CA LEU A 136 0.80 -21.88 18.04
C LEU A 136 -0.26 -22.41 19.03
N ALA A 137 -0.90 -23.52 18.69
CA ALA A 137 -1.86 -24.19 19.58
C ALA A 137 -1.26 -24.66 20.91
N LYS A 138 0.07 -24.78 21.02
CA LYS A 138 0.79 -25.25 22.21
C LYS A 138 1.40 -24.14 23.06
N ARG A 139 1.34 -22.86 22.63
CA ARG A 139 2.08 -21.76 23.25
C ARG A 139 1.29 -21.03 24.34
N SER A 140 2.02 -20.45 25.29
CA SER A 140 1.50 -19.79 26.50
C SER A 140 1.07 -18.34 26.23
N ASP A 141 -0.02 -17.92 26.88
CA ASP A 141 -0.55 -16.56 26.80
C ASP A 141 0.37 -15.48 27.40
N ALA A 142 1.43 -15.86 28.13
CA ALA A 142 2.33 -14.93 28.80
C ALA A 142 3.00 -13.92 27.84
N VAL A 143 3.29 -14.33 26.60
CA VAL A 143 3.87 -13.43 25.59
C VAL A 143 2.91 -12.29 25.19
N GLN A 144 1.60 -12.47 25.39
CA GLN A 144 0.59 -11.45 25.09
C GLN A 144 0.64 -10.28 26.08
N LEU A 145 1.36 -10.45 27.20
CA LEU A 145 1.61 -9.40 28.19
C LEU A 145 2.78 -8.48 27.81
N LEU A 146 3.57 -8.83 26.79
CA LEU A 146 4.69 -8.01 26.32
C LEU A 146 4.16 -6.70 25.74
N THR A 147 4.44 -5.55 26.37
CA THR A 147 4.09 -4.23 25.81
C THR A 147 5.14 -3.74 24.84
N GLU A 148 6.42 -3.90 25.17
CA GLU A 148 7.55 -3.54 24.33
C GLU A 148 8.67 -4.57 24.51
N GLY A 149 9.45 -4.84 23.46
CA GLY A 149 10.59 -5.74 23.54
C GLY A 149 11.52 -5.62 22.34
N ARG A 150 12.81 -5.91 22.57
CA ARG A 150 13.84 -5.96 21.53
C ARG A 150 14.45 -7.36 21.49
N PHE A 151 14.47 -7.95 20.31
CA PHE A 151 15.07 -9.25 20.04
C PHE A 151 16.23 -9.09 19.06
N VAL A 152 17.31 -9.83 19.28
CA VAL A 152 18.51 -9.81 18.44
C VAL A 152 18.86 -11.25 18.09
N PHE A 153 19.05 -11.54 16.80
CA PHE A 153 19.38 -12.89 16.33
C PHE A 153 20.26 -12.85 15.07
N GLN A 154 20.73 -14.02 14.64
CA GLN A 154 21.62 -14.15 13.49
C GLN A 154 21.24 -15.25 12.51
N THR A 155 20.46 -16.24 12.94
CA THR A 155 20.22 -17.44 12.15
C THR A 155 18.77 -17.53 11.64
N PRO A 156 18.52 -18.18 10.49
CA PRO A 156 17.15 -18.43 10.02
C PRO A 156 16.32 -19.25 11.01
N ARG A 157 16.97 -20.17 11.74
CA ARG A 157 16.32 -20.98 12.76
C ARG A 157 15.81 -20.14 13.94
N GLU A 158 16.58 -19.14 14.38
CA GLU A 158 16.14 -18.19 15.41
C GLU A 158 14.99 -17.32 14.91
N ALA A 159 15.05 -16.89 13.64
CA ALA A 159 13.98 -16.12 12.98
C ALA A 159 12.64 -16.88 13.01
N ASP A 160 12.63 -18.15 12.59
CA ASP A 160 11.43 -19.00 12.61
C ASP A 160 10.85 -19.15 14.02
N ALA A 161 11.71 -19.48 15.00
CA ALA A 161 11.28 -19.68 16.38
C ALA A 161 10.66 -18.40 16.98
N LEU A 162 11.28 -17.25 16.70
CA LEU A 162 10.82 -15.93 17.13
C LEU A 162 9.52 -15.52 16.43
N ALA A 163 9.38 -15.79 15.13
CA ALA A 163 8.16 -15.47 14.37
C ALA A 163 6.92 -16.10 14.98
N VAL A 164 6.98 -17.41 15.29
CA VAL A 164 5.87 -18.12 15.93
C VAL A 164 5.63 -17.60 17.36
N LEU A 165 6.66 -17.12 18.05
CA LEU A 165 6.52 -16.57 19.41
C LEU A 165 5.75 -15.27 19.35
N LEU A 166 6.21 -14.35 18.51
CA LEU A 166 5.65 -13.02 18.34
C LEU A 166 4.23 -13.03 17.79
N ALA A 167 3.90 -14.02 16.94
CA ALA A 167 2.58 -14.19 16.37
C ALA A 167 1.49 -14.62 17.37
N SER A 168 1.88 -15.13 18.54
CA SER A 168 0.94 -15.59 19.56
C SER A 168 0.04 -14.44 20.06
N GLY A 169 -1.28 -14.67 20.09
CA GLY A 169 -2.29 -13.70 20.52
C GLY A 169 -2.65 -12.59 19.50
N LEU A 170 -2.21 -12.75 18.25
CA LEU A 170 -2.61 -11.89 17.14
C LEU A 170 -3.78 -12.50 16.35
N ASP A 171 -4.49 -11.65 15.62
CA ASP A 171 -5.45 -12.12 14.62
C ASP A 171 -4.70 -12.87 13.51
N ARG A 172 -5.32 -13.94 13.00
CA ARG A 172 -4.73 -14.84 11.99
C ARG A 172 -3.27 -15.25 12.32
N PRO A 173 -2.99 -15.81 13.51
CA PRO A 173 -1.64 -15.93 14.05
C PRO A 173 -0.72 -16.81 13.19
N THR A 174 -1.25 -17.82 12.50
CA THR A 174 -0.48 -18.64 11.55
C THR A 174 0.03 -17.82 10.37
N ALA A 175 -0.81 -16.97 9.79
CA ALA A 175 -0.43 -16.12 8.67
C ALA A 175 0.62 -15.09 9.12
N VAL A 176 0.42 -14.47 10.30
CA VAL A 176 1.39 -13.55 10.90
C VAL A 176 2.74 -14.23 11.15
N ALA A 177 2.75 -15.43 11.73
CA ALA A 177 3.98 -16.19 11.96
C ALA A 177 4.74 -16.49 10.65
N MET A 178 4.02 -16.91 9.60
CA MET A 178 4.63 -17.15 8.30
C MET A 178 5.19 -15.86 7.69
N GLY A 179 4.41 -14.78 7.69
CA GLY A 179 4.86 -13.49 7.16
C GLY A 179 6.05 -12.92 7.91
N LEU A 180 6.05 -13.00 9.25
CA LEU A 180 7.16 -12.58 10.08
C LEU A 180 8.42 -13.42 9.81
N SER A 181 8.26 -14.73 9.65
CA SER A 181 9.38 -15.60 9.32
C SER A 181 9.98 -15.26 7.95
N GLU A 182 9.17 -15.06 6.91
CA GLU A 182 9.66 -14.65 5.59
C GLU A 182 10.50 -13.37 5.65
N LEU A 183 10.01 -12.34 6.33
CA LEU A 183 10.73 -11.07 6.46
C LEU A 183 12.03 -11.22 7.26
N MET A 184 11.99 -11.95 8.37
CA MET A 184 13.16 -12.12 9.23
C MET A 184 14.23 -13.03 8.61
N ILE A 185 13.82 -14.09 7.88
CA ILE A 185 14.76 -14.94 7.14
C ILE A 185 15.40 -14.15 6.00
N ASN A 186 14.63 -13.32 5.28
CA ASN A 186 15.20 -12.45 4.25
C ASN A 186 16.21 -11.45 4.81
N ALA A 187 15.91 -10.85 5.97
CA ALA A 187 16.84 -9.99 6.70
C ALA A 187 18.16 -10.71 7.06
N VAL A 188 18.11 -12.01 7.37
CA VAL A 188 19.32 -12.83 7.61
C VAL A 188 20.03 -13.18 6.30
N GLU A 189 19.35 -13.85 5.37
CA GLU A 189 19.96 -14.44 4.18
C GLU A 189 20.40 -13.38 3.16
N HIS A 190 19.52 -12.44 2.84
CA HIS A 190 19.74 -11.45 1.79
C HIS A 190 20.30 -10.14 2.35
N GLY A 191 19.80 -9.70 3.51
CA GLY A 191 20.32 -8.52 4.20
C GLY A 191 21.72 -8.76 4.74
N ASN A 192 21.80 -9.48 5.87
CA ASN A 192 23.06 -9.64 6.59
C ASN A 192 24.08 -10.48 5.85
N LEU A 193 23.71 -11.65 5.32
CA LEU A 193 24.64 -12.59 4.66
C LEU A 193 24.93 -12.25 3.18
N GLU A 194 24.19 -11.30 2.60
CA GLU A 194 24.31 -10.86 1.21
C GLU A 194 24.30 -12.04 0.22
N LEU A 195 23.47 -13.06 0.47
CA LEU A 195 23.33 -14.21 -0.43
C LEU A 195 22.34 -13.88 -1.55
N ASP A 196 22.64 -14.28 -2.79
CA ASP A 196 21.79 -13.99 -3.95
C ASP A 196 20.66 -15.02 -4.08
N TYR A 197 19.45 -14.53 -4.35
CA TYR A 197 18.25 -15.29 -4.61
C TYR A 197 18.41 -16.29 -5.78
N LYS A 198 19.11 -15.91 -6.85
CA LYS A 198 19.26 -16.76 -8.05
C LYS A 198 20.02 -18.08 -7.80
N LYS A 199 20.84 -18.12 -6.75
CA LYS A 199 21.63 -19.31 -6.39
C LYS A 199 20.92 -20.19 -5.36
N LYS A 200 19.91 -19.67 -4.66
CA LYS A 200 19.20 -20.35 -3.56
C LYS A 200 18.52 -21.63 -4.05
N SER A 201 17.74 -21.56 -5.12
CA SER A 201 16.97 -22.71 -5.64
C SER A 201 17.87 -23.88 -6.04
N THR A 202 18.97 -23.62 -6.74
CA THR A 202 19.94 -24.66 -7.12
C THR A 202 20.62 -25.28 -5.89
N LEU A 203 21.04 -24.45 -4.94
CA LEU A 203 21.71 -24.94 -3.71
C LEU A 203 20.75 -25.69 -2.77
N MET A 204 19.47 -25.33 -2.76
CA MET A 204 18.43 -26.07 -2.04
C MET A 204 18.16 -27.43 -2.69
N ALA A 205 18.07 -27.49 -4.03
CA ALA A 205 17.93 -28.75 -4.76
C ALA A 205 19.11 -29.70 -4.52
N GLU A 206 20.33 -29.16 -4.36
CA GLU A 206 21.54 -29.93 -4.04
C GLU A 206 21.70 -30.24 -2.53
N GLY A 207 20.84 -29.73 -1.65
CA GLY A 207 20.95 -29.91 -0.19
C GLY A 207 22.15 -29.21 0.44
N ARG A 208 22.70 -28.18 -0.21
CA ARG A 208 23.92 -27.46 0.19
C ARG A 208 23.67 -26.09 0.81
N TRP A 209 22.43 -25.61 0.77
CA TRP A 209 22.05 -24.27 1.24
C TRP A 209 22.46 -24.00 2.69
N ASP A 210 22.14 -24.91 3.60
CA ASP A 210 22.47 -24.75 5.03
C ASP A 210 23.98 -24.65 5.26
N ALA A 211 24.77 -25.45 4.54
CA ALA A 211 26.23 -25.41 4.63
C ALA A 211 26.81 -24.07 4.12
N VAL A 212 26.18 -23.45 3.13
CA VAL A 212 26.56 -22.12 2.61
C VAL A 212 26.26 -21.04 3.64
N ILE A 213 25.08 -21.10 4.27
CA ILE A 213 24.70 -20.19 5.37
C ILE A 213 25.68 -20.31 6.53
N ASP A 214 25.96 -21.54 6.99
CA ASP A 214 26.89 -21.82 8.09
C ASP A 214 28.31 -21.35 7.80
N ALA A 215 28.77 -21.49 6.55
CA ALA A 215 30.05 -20.93 6.12
C ALA A 215 30.05 -19.41 6.22
N ARG A 216 29.01 -18.77 5.66
CA ARG A 216 28.90 -17.30 5.61
C ARG A 216 28.82 -16.68 7.01
N LEU A 217 28.08 -17.30 7.92
CA LEU A 217 27.96 -16.87 9.33
C LEU A 217 29.29 -16.86 10.09
N ARG A 218 30.33 -17.54 9.61
CA ARG A 218 31.67 -17.56 10.23
C ARG A 218 32.63 -16.52 9.65
N ASP A 219 32.33 -15.95 8.48
CA ASP A 219 33.22 -15.04 7.77
C ASP A 219 33.00 -13.59 8.19
N ALA A 220 34.06 -12.77 8.14
CA ALA A 220 33.93 -11.32 8.27
C ALA A 220 33.49 -10.69 6.93
N PRO A 221 32.63 -9.65 6.92
CA PRO A 221 32.04 -8.97 8.09
C PRO A 221 30.77 -9.64 8.66
N TYR A 222 30.27 -10.70 8.04
CA TYR A 222 28.96 -11.31 8.27
C TYR A 222 28.74 -11.84 9.70
N LYS A 223 29.77 -12.43 10.32
CA LYS A 223 29.72 -12.98 11.69
C LYS A 223 29.30 -11.95 12.75
N ASP A 224 29.58 -10.67 12.50
CA ASP A 224 29.33 -9.57 13.43
C ASP A 224 27.98 -8.90 13.16
N ARG A 225 27.36 -9.19 12.01
CA ARG A 225 26.05 -8.63 11.66
C ARG A 225 24.91 -9.30 12.42
N ARG A 226 23.93 -8.51 12.86
CA ARG A 226 22.75 -8.94 13.62
C ARG A 226 21.46 -8.46 12.95
N VAL A 227 20.38 -9.22 13.11
CA VAL A 227 19.02 -8.73 12.83
C VAL A 227 18.40 -8.31 14.16
N VAL A 228 17.78 -7.13 14.18
CA VAL A 228 17.08 -6.59 15.34
C VAL A 228 15.59 -6.53 15.05
N VAL A 229 14.77 -7.02 15.98
CA VAL A 229 13.32 -6.90 15.94
C VAL A 229 12.84 -6.14 17.16
N ASP A 230 12.38 -4.92 16.92
CA ASP A 230 11.69 -4.10 17.91
C ASP A 230 10.18 -4.37 17.82
N VAL A 231 9.58 -4.68 18.97
CA VAL A 231 8.17 -5.03 19.11
C VAL A 231 7.51 -4.01 20.02
N THR A 232 6.40 -3.43 19.56
CA THR A 232 5.57 -2.53 20.36
C THR A 232 4.11 -2.96 20.25
N ARG A 233 3.47 -3.26 21.38
CA ARG A 233 2.06 -3.67 21.44
C ARG A 233 1.20 -2.55 22.00
N THR A 234 0.13 -2.24 21.28
CA THR A 234 -0.95 -1.37 21.75
C THR A 234 -2.14 -2.22 22.21
N ALA A 235 -3.26 -1.56 22.56
CA ALA A 235 -4.50 -2.26 22.88
C ALA A 235 -5.07 -3.06 21.69
N THR A 236 -4.80 -2.62 20.45
CA THR A 236 -5.45 -3.15 19.24
C THR A 236 -4.47 -3.79 18.26
N HIS A 237 -3.19 -3.42 18.28
CA HIS A 237 -2.19 -3.87 17.30
C HIS A 237 -0.86 -4.22 17.94
N THR A 238 -0.04 -4.96 17.21
CA THR A 238 1.38 -5.15 17.47
C THR A 238 2.16 -4.68 16.26
N ARG A 239 3.12 -3.79 16.50
CA ARG A 239 4.11 -3.31 15.54
C ARG A 239 5.37 -4.17 15.66
N PHE A 240 5.92 -4.55 14.51
CA PHE A 240 7.21 -5.20 14.39
C PHE A 240 8.09 -4.39 13.46
N ARG A 241 9.24 -3.92 13.94
CA ARG A 241 10.27 -3.29 13.13
C ARG A 241 11.47 -4.23 13.06
N ILE A 242 11.70 -4.78 11.88
CA ILE A 242 12.80 -5.69 11.58
C ILE A 242 13.89 -4.87 10.90
N THR A 243 15.10 -4.90 11.43
CA THR A 243 16.26 -4.16 10.91
C THR A 243 17.43 -5.10 10.69
N ASP A 244 18.00 -5.09 9.49
CA ASP A 244 19.27 -5.74 9.18
C ASP A 244 20.39 -4.73 8.91
N GLU A 245 21.63 -5.23 8.98
CA GLU A 245 22.87 -4.47 8.81
C GLU A 245 23.50 -4.73 7.43
N GLY A 246 22.69 -5.24 6.49
CA GLY A 246 23.03 -5.43 5.09
C GLY A 246 23.09 -4.13 4.30
N ARG A 247 23.37 -4.27 3.00
CA ARG A 247 23.42 -3.12 2.07
C ARG A 247 22.02 -2.62 1.68
N GLY A 248 20.97 -3.38 2.02
CA GLY A 248 19.61 -3.17 1.53
C GLY A 248 19.42 -3.65 0.09
N PHE A 249 18.21 -3.47 -0.43
CA PHE A 249 17.80 -3.84 -1.78
C PHE A 249 16.68 -2.92 -2.28
N ASP A 250 16.52 -2.80 -3.60
CA ASP A 250 15.35 -2.14 -4.16
C ASP A 250 14.11 -2.99 -3.88
N TRP A 251 13.26 -2.52 -2.99
CA TRP A 251 12.10 -3.25 -2.50
C TRP A 251 10.83 -2.98 -3.31
N HIS A 252 10.74 -1.87 -4.06
CA HIS A 252 9.52 -1.51 -4.82
C HIS A 252 9.11 -2.62 -5.78
N SER A 253 10.11 -3.24 -6.43
CA SER A 253 9.95 -4.38 -7.32
C SER A 253 9.43 -5.66 -6.63
N TYR A 254 9.45 -5.73 -5.29
CA TYR A 254 9.20 -6.95 -4.51
C TYR A 254 7.96 -6.92 -3.63
N VAL A 255 7.46 -5.72 -3.28
CA VAL A 255 6.38 -5.53 -2.31
C VAL A 255 5.01 -5.79 -2.92
N ASP A 256 4.81 -5.45 -4.19
CA ASP A 256 3.56 -5.73 -4.91
C ASP A 256 3.62 -7.01 -5.75
N LEU A 257 2.48 -7.70 -5.77
CA LEU A 257 2.28 -8.92 -6.54
C LEU A 257 1.83 -8.52 -7.94
N THR A 258 2.79 -8.11 -8.78
CA THR A 258 2.53 -7.76 -10.18
C THR A 258 2.22 -9.01 -11.02
N MET A 259 1.54 -8.84 -12.15
CA MET A 259 1.18 -9.95 -13.06
C MET A 259 2.40 -10.75 -13.51
N ALA A 260 3.50 -10.08 -13.88
CA ALA A 260 4.74 -10.73 -14.28
C ALA A 260 5.27 -11.68 -13.18
N ARG A 261 5.05 -11.33 -11.91
CA ARG A 261 5.53 -12.07 -10.74
C ARG A 261 4.55 -13.12 -10.23
N ALA A 262 3.28 -13.08 -10.67
CA ALA A 262 2.31 -14.13 -10.38
C ALA A 262 2.76 -15.50 -10.91
N PHE A 263 3.55 -15.48 -11.99
CA PHE A 263 4.17 -16.65 -12.64
C PHE A 263 5.59 -16.94 -12.16
N ASP A 264 6.14 -16.15 -11.22
CA ASP A 264 7.44 -16.47 -10.66
C ASP A 264 7.32 -17.66 -9.71
N THR A 265 8.10 -18.71 -9.95
CA THR A 265 8.14 -19.87 -9.03
C THR A 265 8.73 -19.50 -7.66
N HIS A 266 9.41 -18.37 -7.56
CA HIS A 266 10.25 -17.97 -6.43
C HIS A 266 10.21 -16.43 -6.25
N GLY A 267 10.34 -15.89 -5.03
CA GLY A 267 10.46 -14.45 -4.75
C GLY A 267 9.15 -13.79 -4.32
N ARG A 268 8.08 -14.58 -4.20
CA ARG A 268 6.73 -14.12 -3.84
C ARG A 268 6.50 -13.94 -2.34
N GLY A 269 7.46 -14.36 -1.50
CA GLY A 269 7.30 -14.39 -0.04
C GLY A 269 6.97 -13.04 0.59
N ILE A 270 7.60 -11.95 0.16
CA ILE A 270 7.34 -10.59 0.68
C ILE A 270 5.94 -10.11 0.30
N ALA A 271 5.57 -10.26 -0.98
CA ALA A 271 4.25 -9.86 -1.48
C ALA A 271 3.13 -10.70 -0.85
N MET A 272 3.34 -12.01 -0.66
CA MET A 272 2.40 -12.88 0.06
C MET A 272 2.32 -12.50 1.55
N ALA A 273 3.43 -12.17 2.19
CA ALA A 273 3.44 -11.72 3.58
C ALA A 273 2.66 -10.39 3.74
N ARG A 274 2.87 -9.41 2.85
CA ARG A 274 2.09 -8.16 2.83
C ARG A 274 0.60 -8.47 2.72
N LYS A 275 0.20 -9.26 1.72
CA LYS A 275 -1.21 -9.50 1.40
C LYS A 275 -1.94 -10.35 2.45
N MET A 276 -1.27 -11.35 3.04
CA MET A 276 -1.95 -12.38 3.84
C MET A 276 -1.82 -12.18 5.36
N ALA A 277 -0.79 -11.46 5.81
CA ALA A 277 -0.36 -11.48 7.21
C ALA A 277 -0.45 -10.11 7.93
N PHE A 278 -0.31 -8.99 7.22
CA PHE A 278 -0.16 -7.67 7.86
C PHE A 278 -1.19 -6.67 7.34
N GLU A 279 -1.68 -5.80 8.23
CA GLU A 279 -2.60 -4.71 7.85
C GLU A 279 -1.84 -3.54 7.20
N ALA A 280 -0.56 -3.39 7.53
CA ALA A 280 0.34 -2.42 6.93
C ALA A 280 1.76 -2.99 6.88
N MET A 281 2.49 -2.64 5.82
CA MET A 281 3.90 -2.96 5.63
C MET A 281 4.58 -1.79 4.95
N ALA A 282 5.74 -1.38 5.47
CA ALA A 282 6.58 -0.36 4.84
C ALA A 282 8.05 -0.76 4.94
N TYR A 283 8.77 -0.72 3.82
CA TYR A 283 10.22 -0.79 3.81
C TYR A 283 10.81 0.62 3.94
N MET A 284 11.95 0.72 4.63
CA MET A 284 12.63 1.98 4.94
C MET A 284 14.16 1.80 4.82
N GLY A 285 14.88 2.91 4.85
CA GLY A 285 16.35 2.90 4.71
C GLY A 285 16.75 2.61 3.28
N THR A 286 17.78 1.78 3.06
CA THR A 286 18.13 1.27 1.73
C THR A 286 17.34 0.00 1.37
N GLY A 287 16.23 -0.27 2.08
CA GLY A 287 15.50 -1.54 2.04
C GLY A 287 15.94 -2.53 3.14
N ASN A 288 16.77 -2.09 4.09
CA ASN A 288 17.28 -2.90 5.20
C ASN A 288 16.43 -2.80 6.49
N ILE A 289 15.31 -2.07 6.42
CA ILE A 289 14.36 -1.94 7.52
C ILE A 289 12.98 -2.24 6.96
N VAL A 290 12.23 -3.12 7.61
CA VAL A 290 10.81 -3.34 7.31
C VAL A 290 10.00 -3.19 8.60
N GLU A 291 8.95 -2.39 8.53
CA GLU A 291 7.97 -2.24 9.60
C GLU A 291 6.63 -2.82 9.17
N VAL A 292 6.06 -3.67 10.02
CA VAL A 292 4.76 -4.31 9.79
C VAL A 292 3.85 -4.20 11.00
N MET A 293 2.55 -4.13 10.76
CA MET A 293 1.51 -4.08 11.78
C MET A 293 0.55 -5.26 11.66
N ALA A 294 0.29 -5.92 12.77
CA ALA A 294 -0.68 -7.01 12.88
C ALA A 294 -1.68 -6.74 14.02
N ARG A 295 -2.94 -7.09 13.79
CA ARG A 295 -4.03 -6.87 14.77
C ARG A 295 -3.95 -7.86 15.92
N ARG A 296 -4.34 -7.44 17.13
CA ARG A 296 -4.47 -8.34 18.28
C ARG A 296 -5.75 -9.16 18.21
N ALA A 297 -5.69 -10.41 18.65
CA ALA A 297 -6.89 -11.21 18.82
C ALA A 297 -7.74 -10.62 19.97
N GLN A 298 -8.97 -10.20 19.69
CA GLN A 298 -9.96 -9.91 20.73
C GLN A 298 -10.66 -11.21 21.17
N PRO A 299 -11.16 -11.30 22.42
CA PRO A 299 -12.04 -12.41 22.79
C PRO A 299 -13.27 -12.43 21.85
N PRO A 300 -13.78 -13.63 21.51
CA PRO A 300 -14.86 -13.75 20.53
C PRO A 300 -16.12 -13.13 21.11
N ASP A 301 -16.62 -12.07 20.47
CA ASP A 301 -18.01 -11.67 20.63
C ASP A 301 -18.69 -11.52 19.26
N ARG A 302 -19.99 -11.85 19.29
CA ARG A 302 -21.03 -12.14 18.27
C ARG A 302 -20.80 -11.83 16.77
N PRO A 303 -21.53 -12.53 15.87
CA PRO A 303 -21.47 -12.30 14.43
C PRO A 303 -21.67 -10.81 14.13
N ARG A 304 -20.73 -10.22 13.38
CA ARG A 304 -20.86 -8.84 12.91
C ARG A 304 -22.05 -8.76 11.95
N GLU A 305 -23.07 -7.97 12.29
CA GLU A 305 -24.05 -7.52 11.32
C GLU A 305 -23.34 -6.70 10.23
N LYS A 306 -23.72 -6.95 8.99
CA LYS A 306 -23.29 -6.20 7.81
C LYS A 306 -23.70 -4.74 8.02
N PRO A 307 -22.79 -3.74 8.00
CA PRO A 307 -23.21 -2.35 8.14
C PRO A 307 -24.16 -1.99 6.99
N ALA A 308 -25.22 -1.24 7.31
CA ALA A 308 -26.10 -0.66 6.30
C ALA A 308 -25.27 0.20 5.33
N GLY A 309 -25.58 0.14 4.04
CA GLY A 309 -24.83 0.87 3.01
C GLY A 309 -24.78 2.39 3.27
N PRO A 310 -23.75 3.08 2.78
CA PRO A 310 -23.59 4.52 2.95
C PRO A 310 -24.82 5.33 2.49
N THR A 311 -25.16 6.39 3.23
CA THR A 311 -26.36 7.22 2.97
C THR A 311 -25.98 8.59 2.40
N ILE A 312 -26.62 9.00 1.30
CA ILE A 312 -26.51 10.32 0.66
C ILE A 312 -27.86 11.03 0.77
N ALA A 313 -27.88 12.23 1.33
CA ALA A 313 -29.05 13.08 1.46
C ALA A 313 -28.98 14.29 0.55
N LEU A 314 -30.01 14.44 -0.29
CA LEU A 314 -30.17 15.55 -1.21
C LEU A 314 -31.05 16.63 -0.56
N ALA A 315 -30.50 17.84 -0.40
CA ALA A 315 -31.25 19.02 0.02
C ALA A 315 -31.67 19.80 -1.22
N GLU A 316 -32.88 19.53 -1.70
CA GLU A 316 -33.44 20.15 -2.91
C GLU A 316 -33.92 21.59 -2.63
N PRO A 317 -33.89 22.49 -3.65
CA PRO A 317 -33.54 22.24 -5.05
C PRO A 317 -32.03 22.23 -5.31
N LEU A 318 -31.57 21.25 -6.09
CA LEU A 318 -30.21 21.17 -6.62
C LEU A 318 -30.18 21.64 -8.10
N PRO A 319 -29.02 22.10 -8.61
CA PRO A 319 -28.86 22.37 -10.04
C PRO A 319 -29.15 21.14 -10.92
N ASP A 320 -29.58 21.38 -12.16
CA ASP A 320 -30.10 20.36 -13.08
C ASP A 320 -29.13 19.17 -13.28
N GLY A 321 -29.65 17.96 -13.23
CA GLY A 321 -28.94 16.71 -13.54
C GLY A 321 -28.12 16.09 -12.39
N ILE A 322 -27.83 16.82 -11.31
CA ILE A 322 -27.06 16.31 -10.16
C ILE A 322 -27.82 15.22 -9.40
N ALA A 323 -29.08 15.47 -9.08
CA ALA A 323 -29.90 14.54 -8.29
C ALA A 323 -30.10 13.21 -9.03
N ASP A 324 -30.41 13.27 -10.33
CA ASP A 324 -30.55 12.08 -11.19
C ASP A 324 -29.24 11.31 -11.29
N ARG A 325 -28.11 12.03 -11.34
CA ARG A 325 -26.81 11.39 -11.44
C ARG A 325 -26.44 10.64 -10.18
N LEU A 326 -26.59 11.25 -9.01
CA LEU A 326 -26.33 10.60 -7.71
C LEU A 326 -27.26 9.40 -7.47
N ARG A 327 -28.49 9.45 -7.96
CA ARG A 327 -29.43 8.31 -7.90
C ARG A 327 -29.01 7.16 -8.82
N ALA A 328 -28.45 7.45 -10.00
CA ALA A 328 -28.00 6.44 -10.97
C ALA A 328 -26.78 5.62 -10.49
N VAL A 329 -26.04 6.12 -9.50
CA VAL A 329 -24.84 5.50 -8.91
C VAL A 329 -25.15 4.36 -7.92
N GLY A 330 -26.41 4.20 -7.50
CA GLY A 330 -26.86 3.47 -6.30
C GLY A 330 -26.68 1.95 -6.23
N GLU A 331 -25.58 1.36 -6.72
CA GLU A 331 -25.15 0.04 -6.24
C GLU A 331 -24.46 0.20 -4.88
N GLY A 332 -25.18 -0.10 -3.79
CA GLY A 332 -24.64 -0.14 -2.43
C GLY A 332 -24.86 1.11 -1.56
N ALA A 333 -25.39 2.21 -2.13
CA ALA A 333 -25.72 3.45 -1.40
C ALA A 333 -27.24 3.66 -1.24
N VAL A 334 -27.66 4.31 -0.15
CA VAL A 334 -29.05 4.78 0.04
C VAL A 334 -29.11 6.28 -0.23
N VAL A 335 -29.76 6.69 -1.32
CA VAL A 335 -29.99 8.12 -1.65
C VAL A 335 -31.38 8.54 -1.16
N THR A 336 -31.47 9.61 -0.36
CA THR A 336 -32.71 10.10 0.24
C THR A 336 -32.92 11.60 -0.02
N ASP A 337 -34.16 12.03 -0.22
CA ASP A 337 -34.50 13.44 -0.38
C ASP A 337 -34.97 14.03 0.96
N ASN A 338 -34.44 15.20 1.34
CA ASN A 338 -34.95 16.02 2.46
C ASN A 338 -35.15 15.26 3.79
N ALA A 339 -34.23 14.37 4.16
CA ALA A 339 -34.33 13.59 5.38
C ALA A 339 -34.21 14.49 6.64
N THR A 340 -35.19 14.40 7.53
CA THR A 340 -35.24 15.17 8.80
C THR A 340 -34.30 14.62 9.88
N ALA A 341 -33.82 13.39 9.74
CA ALA A 341 -32.81 12.78 10.59
C ALA A 341 -31.86 11.92 9.74
N LEU A 342 -30.58 12.30 9.72
CA LEU A 342 -29.54 11.59 8.98
C LEU A 342 -28.78 10.63 9.90
N PRO A 343 -28.46 9.39 9.45
CA PRO A 343 -27.55 8.54 10.20
C PRO A 343 -26.17 9.21 10.32
N THR A 344 -25.47 8.93 11.42
CA THR A 344 -24.12 9.45 11.67
C THR A 344 -23.19 9.08 10.51
N GLY A 345 -22.56 10.08 9.87
CA GLY A 345 -21.66 9.90 8.73
C GLY A 345 -22.31 10.00 7.33
N ALA A 346 -23.60 10.32 7.22
CA ALA A 346 -24.24 10.56 5.92
C ALA A 346 -23.63 11.77 5.17
N LEU A 347 -23.62 11.70 3.84
CA LEU A 347 -23.29 12.85 2.98
C LEU A 347 -24.54 13.71 2.80
N THR A 348 -24.44 15.01 3.04
CA THR A 348 -25.45 15.99 2.64
C THR A 348 -24.97 16.71 1.39
N VAL A 349 -25.80 16.77 0.36
CA VAL A 349 -25.54 17.49 -0.90
C VAL A 349 -26.58 18.60 -1.02
N SER A 350 -26.14 19.85 -1.01
CA SER A 350 -27.02 21.03 -1.08
C SER A 350 -26.52 22.05 -2.10
N ALA A 351 -27.41 22.89 -2.63
CA ALA A 351 -27.00 24.00 -3.48
C ALA A 351 -26.18 25.03 -2.69
N SER A 352 -25.11 25.53 -3.31
CA SER A 352 -24.28 26.60 -2.77
C SER A 352 -24.76 27.96 -3.27
N GLY A 353 -24.66 29.00 -2.42
CA GLY A 353 -25.07 30.36 -2.76
C GLY A 353 -24.29 30.99 -3.93
N ALA A 354 -23.15 30.39 -4.33
CA ALA A 354 -22.32 30.81 -5.45
C ALA A 354 -22.65 30.12 -6.80
N GLY A 355 -23.77 29.40 -6.90
CA GLY A 355 -24.15 28.66 -8.11
C GLY A 355 -23.42 27.31 -8.27
N GLY A 356 -22.86 26.79 -7.17
CA GLY A 356 -22.23 25.47 -7.07
C GLY A 356 -23.01 24.50 -6.21
N VAL A 357 -22.35 23.45 -5.76
CA VAL A 357 -22.86 22.42 -4.85
C VAL A 357 -21.95 22.32 -3.64
N SER A 358 -22.56 22.20 -2.48
CA SER A 358 -21.90 22.03 -1.19
C SER A 358 -22.10 20.59 -0.72
N LEU A 359 -21.00 19.88 -0.43
CA LEU A 359 -20.99 18.49 0.02
C LEU A 359 -20.47 18.42 1.45
N HIS A 360 -21.25 17.87 2.37
CA HIS A 360 -20.93 17.85 3.80
C HIS A 360 -21.13 16.46 4.41
N GLN A 361 -20.09 15.88 4.99
CA GLN A 361 -20.13 14.54 5.58
C GLN A 361 -20.21 14.60 7.11
N GLY A 362 -21.23 13.97 7.70
CA GLY A 362 -21.37 13.85 9.16
C GLY A 362 -21.90 15.11 9.85
N ASP A 363 -21.58 15.24 11.14
CA ASP A 363 -22.24 16.08 12.14
C ASP A 363 -21.60 17.47 12.35
N GLY A 364 -20.78 17.94 11.39
CA GLY A 364 -20.33 19.35 11.34
C GLY A 364 -18.84 19.61 11.60
N ALA A 365 -18.02 18.56 11.77
CA ALA A 365 -16.61 18.71 12.11
C ALA A 365 -15.67 18.97 10.90
N VAL A 366 -16.14 18.68 9.68
CA VAL A 366 -15.40 18.91 8.43
C VAL A 366 -16.13 20.00 7.66
N PRO A 367 -15.45 21.07 7.23
CA PRO A 367 -16.07 22.12 6.43
C PRO A 367 -16.65 21.54 5.14
N PRO A 368 -17.80 22.06 4.67
CA PRO A 368 -18.39 21.60 3.43
C PRO A 368 -17.43 21.80 2.25
N LEU A 369 -17.36 20.80 1.38
CA LEU A 369 -16.60 20.87 0.15
C LEU A 369 -17.47 21.52 -0.94
N GLU A 370 -17.01 22.66 -1.42
CA GLU A 370 -17.66 23.41 -2.49
C GLU A 370 -17.14 22.94 -3.85
N VAL A 371 -18.05 22.45 -4.69
CA VAL A 371 -17.75 22.02 -6.07
C VAL A 371 -18.62 22.78 -7.08
N PRO A 372 -18.13 22.99 -8.31
CA PRO A 372 -18.97 23.47 -9.41
C PRO A 372 -20.23 22.63 -9.61
N ALA A 373 -21.29 23.26 -10.13
CA ALA A 373 -22.55 22.58 -10.49
C ALA A 373 -22.43 21.72 -11.77
N ASP A 374 -21.41 20.87 -11.81
CA ASP A 374 -21.18 19.86 -12.84
C ASP A 374 -21.62 18.49 -12.26
N PRO A 375 -22.68 17.86 -12.80
CA PRO A 375 -23.20 16.59 -12.30
C PRO A 375 -22.15 15.48 -12.23
N ASP A 376 -21.19 15.45 -13.16
CA ASP A 376 -20.16 14.41 -13.23
C ASP A 376 -19.11 14.61 -12.13
N LEU A 377 -18.75 15.87 -11.86
CA LEU A 377 -17.81 16.23 -10.80
C LEU A 377 -18.43 16.02 -9.41
N VAL A 378 -19.69 16.44 -9.23
CA VAL A 378 -20.42 16.24 -7.97
C VAL A 378 -20.54 14.75 -7.64
N GLU A 379 -20.82 13.91 -8.64
CA GLU A 379 -20.83 12.46 -8.49
C GLU A 379 -19.46 11.92 -8.03
N ALA A 380 -18.38 12.29 -8.73
CA ALA A 380 -17.04 11.81 -8.43
C ALA A 380 -16.60 12.17 -7.01
N VAL A 381 -16.85 13.41 -6.59
CA VAL A 381 -16.53 13.89 -5.25
C VAL A 381 -17.43 13.23 -4.19
N ALA A 382 -18.73 13.08 -4.46
CA ALA A 382 -19.65 12.40 -3.53
C ALA A 382 -19.27 10.93 -3.29
N ARG A 383 -18.86 10.22 -4.35
CA ARG A 383 -18.34 8.84 -4.27
C ARG A 383 -17.13 8.77 -3.37
N ALA A 384 -16.14 9.63 -3.57
CA ALA A 384 -14.95 9.65 -2.74
C ALA A 384 -15.26 10.01 -1.28
N LEU A 385 -16.29 10.81 -0.99
CA LEU A 385 -16.61 11.16 0.39
C LEU A 385 -17.27 9.99 1.15
N VAL A 386 -18.13 9.20 0.51
CA VAL A 386 -19.07 8.32 1.23
C VAL A 386 -19.14 6.87 0.76
N LEU A 387 -18.60 6.50 -0.40
CA LEU A 387 -18.70 5.14 -0.93
C LEU A 387 -17.38 4.36 -0.79
N PRO A 388 -17.35 3.16 -0.17
CA PRO A 388 -16.18 2.28 -0.23
C PRO A 388 -16.12 1.44 -1.51
N ASP A 389 -14.88 1.12 -1.91
CA ASP A 389 -14.38 0.03 -2.75
C ASP A 389 -14.72 -0.06 -4.25
N SER A 390 -15.11 1.01 -4.93
CA SER A 390 -15.06 1.00 -6.42
C SER A 390 -15.02 2.39 -7.03
N LEU A 391 -13.92 3.12 -6.82
CA LEU A 391 -13.52 4.11 -7.83
C LEU A 391 -12.69 3.44 -8.92
N GLU A 392 -13.05 2.24 -9.38
CA GLU A 392 -12.65 1.82 -10.72
C GLU A 392 -13.49 2.65 -11.70
N ILE A 393 -13.06 3.88 -11.94
CA ILE A 393 -13.60 4.68 -13.01
C ILE A 393 -13.17 3.94 -14.27
N GLY A 394 -14.10 3.28 -14.97
CA GLY A 394 -13.76 2.65 -16.24
C GLY A 394 -13.23 3.67 -17.26
N THR A 395 -12.42 3.23 -18.21
CA THR A 395 -11.77 4.07 -19.25
C THR A 395 -12.68 5.12 -19.92
N PRO A 396 -13.98 4.86 -20.23
CA PRO A 396 -14.86 5.88 -20.77
C PRO A 396 -15.22 7.00 -19.77
N ALA A 397 -15.39 6.64 -18.49
CA ALA A 397 -15.71 7.60 -17.44
C ALA A 397 -14.46 8.42 -17.05
N GLU A 398 -13.26 7.81 -17.05
CA GLU A 398 -12.00 8.51 -16.80
C GLU A 398 -11.74 9.58 -17.86
N THR A 399 -11.89 9.20 -19.14
CA THR A 399 -11.69 10.11 -20.27
C THR A 399 -12.61 11.32 -20.19
N ARG A 400 -13.84 11.13 -19.69
CA ARG A 400 -14.82 12.20 -19.53
C ARG A 400 -14.56 13.07 -18.29
N LEU A 401 -14.22 12.47 -17.15
CA LEU A 401 -14.06 13.17 -15.87
C LEU A 401 -12.76 13.97 -15.76
N SER A 402 -11.69 13.47 -16.38
CA SER A 402 -10.35 14.01 -16.17
C SER A 402 -10.21 15.52 -16.44
N PRO A 403 -10.76 16.09 -17.52
CA PRO A 403 -10.61 17.53 -17.78
C PRO A 403 -11.31 18.40 -16.73
N ALA A 404 -12.44 17.96 -16.18
CA ALA A 404 -13.17 18.69 -15.15
C ALA A 404 -12.45 18.60 -13.80
N LEU A 405 -11.98 17.41 -13.43
CA LEU A 405 -11.22 17.17 -12.21
C LEU A 405 -9.90 17.96 -12.20
N SER A 406 -9.14 17.90 -13.29
CA SER A 406 -7.89 18.66 -13.44
C SER A 406 -8.12 20.17 -13.29
N ARG A 407 -9.11 20.74 -13.98
CA ARG A 407 -9.46 22.17 -13.83
C ARG A 407 -9.87 22.52 -12.41
N HIS A 408 -10.67 21.66 -11.76
CA HIS A 408 -11.10 21.91 -10.39
C HIS A 408 -9.93 21.86 -9.42
N GLN A 409 -9.07 20.85 -9.51
CA GLN A 409 -7.87 20.74 -8.69
C GLN A 409 -6.97 21.98 -8.82
N VAL A 410 -6.69 22.45 -10.04
CA VAL A 410 -5.92 23.68 -10.27
C VAL A 410 -6.62 24.89 -9.64
N SER A 411 -7.95 25.01 -9.74
CA SER A 411 -8.70 26.13 -9.15
C SER A 411 -8.67 26.16 -7.62
N LEU A 412 -8.35 25.02 -6.99
CA LEU A 412 -8.25 24.87 -5.56
C LEU A 412 -6.84 25.23 -5.05
N LEU A 413 -5.80 25.18 -5.87
CA LEU A 413 -4.45 25.52 -5.42
C LEU A 413 -4.34 27.03 -5.10
N PRO A 414 -3.71 27.43 -3.99
CA PRO A 414 -3.48 28.83 -3.70
C PRO A 414 -2.51 29.43 -4.72
N ASP A 415 -2.63 30.74 -5.01
CA ASP A 415 -1.60 31.46 -5.75
C ASP A 415 -0.32 31.49 -4.89
N PRO A 416 0.78 30.85 -5.33
CA PRO A 416 1.99 30.72 -4.53
C PRO A 416 2.63 32.08 -4.23
N ARG A 417 2.58 33.04 -5.17
CA ARG A 417 3.16 34.36 -4.98
C ARG A 417 2.35 35.16 -3.97
N ALA A 418 1.02 35.17 -4.12
CA ALA A 418 0.15 35.89 -3.20
C ALA A 418 0.24 35.32 -1.76
N LEU A 419 0.30 34.00 -1.62
CA LEU A 419 0.47 33.34 -0.32
C LEU A 419 1.85 33.62 0.28
N GLY A 420 2.90 33.57 -0.52
CA GLY A 420 4.26 33.91 -0.09
C GLY A 420 4.38 35.36 0.37
N ASP A 421 3.87 36.31 -0.42
CA ASP A 421 3.90 37.73 -0.09
C ASP A 421 3.16 38.03 1.21
N ALA A 422 2.01 37.39 1.45
CA ALA A 422 1.27 37.51 2.70
C ALA A 422 2.04 36.97 3.91
N ALA A 423 2.89 35.95 3.70
CA ALA A 423 3.73 35.32 4.72
C ALA A 423 5.14 35.93 4.84
N GLY A 424 5.50 36.92 4.03
CA GLY A 424 6.85 37.50 4.03
C GLY A 424 7.94 36.58 3.46
N VAL A 425 7.58 35.63 2.59
CA VAL A 425 8.51 34.71 1.92
C VAL A 425 8.31 34.72 0.41
N ASP A 426 9.33 34.36 -0.36
CA ASP A 426 9.16 34.10 -1.79
C ASP A 426 8.80 32.62 -1.99
N LEU A 427 7.53 32.35 -2.30
CA LEU A 427 7.02 30.99 -2.53
C LEU A 427 6.81 30.74 -4.04
N ALA A 428 7.42 29.66 -4.53
CA ALA A 428 7.19 29.10 -5.86
C ALA A 428 6.72 27.65 -5.74
N ALA A 429 5.83 27.24 -6.64
CA ALA A 429 5.25 25.91 -6.66
C ALA A 429 5.09 25.42 -8.10
N TRP A 430 5.30 24.12 -8.29
CA TRP A 430 5.12 23.43 -9.56
C TRP A 430 4.31 22.16 -9.33
N SER A 431 3.36 21.89 -10.23
CA SER A 431 2.57 20.65 -10.25
C SER A 431 2.40 20.22 -11.70
N MET A 432 2.82 19.00 -12.02
CA MET A 432 2.77 18.41 -13.35
C MET A 432 2.19 17.00 -13.23
N ALA A 433 1.15 16.71 -14.00
CA ALA A 433 0.55 15.38 -14.02
C ALA A 433 1.28 14.46 -15.02
N CYS A 434 1.54 13.20 -14.66
CA CYS A 434 1.96 12.16 -15.61
C CYS A 434 0.80 11.70 -16.50
N SER A 435 -0.41 11.82 -15.98
CA SER A 435 -1.66 11.43 -16.63
C SER A 435 -2.56 12.66 -16.89
N SER A 436 -3.87 12.45 -16.95
CA SER A 436 -4.85 13.50 -17.17
C SER A 436 -5.21 14.30 -15.90
N VAL A 437 -4.93 13.74 -14.71
CA VAL A 437 -5.19 14.36 -13.40
C VAL A 437 -4.01 14.07 -12.48
N ASN A 438 -3.59 15.07 -11.69
CA ASN A 438 -2.47 14.94 -10.78
C ASN A 438 -2.92 14.27 -9.46
N GLY A 439 -2.31 13.16 -9.07
CA GLY A 439 -2.48 12.50 -7.77
C GLY A 439 -1.76 13.24 -6.65
N ASP A 440 -0.68 13.96 -6.97
CA ASP A 440 -0.01 14.86 -6.04
C ASP A 440 -0.82 16.13 -5.81
N ILE A 441 -0.73 16.67 -4.61
CA ILE A 441 -1.30 17.96 -4.28
C ILE A 441 -0.47 18.70 -3.23
N TRP A 442 -0.50 20.02 -3.33
CA TRP A 442 0.05 20.89 -2.31
C TRP A 442 -0.96 21.95 -1.90
N GLY A 443 -0.66 22.64 -0.82
CA GLY A 443 -1.38 23.84 -0.44
C GLY A 443 -0.73 24.54 0.74
N GLY A 444 -1.34 25.64 1.14
CA GLY A 444 -0.89 26.39 2.30
C GLY A 444 -1.84 27.52 2.64
N ARG A 445 -1.64 28.09 3.82
CA ARG A 445 -2.41 29.20 4.34
C ARG A 445 -1.62 29.96 5.39
N LEU A 446 -1.98 31.22 5.57
CA LEU A 446 -1.45 32.03 6.65
C LEU A 446 -2.17 31.67 7.97
N LEU A 447 -1.39 31.43 9.02
CA LEU A 447 -1.89 31.27 10.37
C LEU A 447 -2.21 32.65 10.98
N VAL A 448 -3.02 32.67 12.04
CA VAL A 448 -3.44 33.92 12.72
C VAL A 448 -2.24 34.72 13.24
N ASP A 449 -1.13 34.04 13.57
CA ASP A 449 0.11 34.64 14.05
C ASP A 449 1.09 35.04 12.94
N GLY A 450 0.66 34.97 11.67
CA GLY A 450 1.48 35.37 10.51
C GLY A 450 2.44 34.31 10.00
N ARG A 451 2.53 33.14 10.66
CA ARG A 451 3.33 32.01 10.15
C ARG A 451 2.64 31.32 8.99
N LEU A 452 3.42 30.69 8.12
CA LEU A 452 2.91 30.02 6.93
C LEU A 452 2.79 28.51 7.18
N ALA A 453 1.57 27.99 7.18
CA ALA A 453 1.35 26.56 7.11
C ALA A 453 1.38 26.11 5.65
N VAL A 454 2.17 25.08 5.35
CA VAL A 454 2.25 24.44 4.03
C VAL A 454 2.14 22.93 4.16
N PHE A 455 1.61 22.29 3.11
CA PHE A 455 1.67 20.86 2.96
C PHE A 455 1.95 20.47 1.52
N ILE A 456 2.50 19.28 1.37
CA ILE A 456 2.67 18.56 0.12
C ILE A 456 2.27 17.11 0.37
N ALA A 457 1.61 16.50 -0.59
CA ALA A 457 1.14 15.13 -0.50
C ALA A 457 1.18 14.46 -1.87
N ASP A 458 1.40 13.16 -1.83
CA ASP A 458 1.40 12.21 -2.93
C ASP A 458 0.42 11.10 -2.54
N MET A 459 -0.57 10.87 -3.40
CA MET A 459 -1.60 9.85 -3.20
C MET A 459 -1.17 8.56 -3.88
N THR A 460 -1.37 7.40 -3.26
CA THR A 460 -1.14 6.11 -3.94
C THR A 460 -1.88 6.02 -5.28
N GLY A 461 -1.14 5.69 -6.34
CA GLY A 461 -1.63 5.56 -7.70
C GLY A 461 -1.71 6.91 -8.43
N HIS A 462 -2.06 6.89 -9.72
CA HIS A 462 -2.17 8.10 -10.53
C HIS A 462 -3.51 8.16 -11.26
N GLY A 463 -3.91 9.36 -11.72
CA GLY A 463 -5.13 9.56 -12.50
C GLY A 463 -6.35 9.98 -11.68
N PRO A 464 -7.57 9.83 -12.23
CA PRO A 464 -8.77 10.44 -11.67
C PRO A 464 -9.08 10.04 -10.22
N VAL A 465 -8.81 8.79 -9.83
CA VAL A 465 -9.02 8.29 -8.45
C VAL A 465 -8.11 9.02 -7.47
N ALA A 466 -6.80 9.00 -7.75
CA ALA A 466 -5.79 9.69 -6.96
C ALA A 466 -6.10 11.19 -6.87
N GLY A 467 -6.47 11.82 -7.99
CA GLY A 467 -6.83 13.23 -8.03
C GLY A 467 -8.06 13.62 -7.20
N VAL A 468 -9.10 12.79 -7.16
CA VAL A 468 -10.26 13.04 -6.29
C VAL A 468 -9.86 12.89 -4.82
N ASN A 469 -9.09 11.85 -4.48
CA ASN A 469 -8.58 11.67 -3.13
C ASN A 469 -7.65 12.80 -2.69
N ALA A 470 -6.86 13.36 -3.62
CA ALA A 470 -6.03 14.54 -3.39
C ALA A 470 -6.87 15.78 -3.05
N ILE A 471 -7.96 16.02 -3.79
CA ILE A 471 -8.93 17.10 -3.49
C ILE A 471 -9.54 16.92 -2.09
N ARG A 472 -9.95 15.69 -1.75
CA ARG A 472 -10.48 15.36 -0.43
C ARG A 472 -9.45 15.61 0.67
N LEU A 473 -8.22 15.16 0.48
CA LEU A 473 -7.11 15.37 1.40
C LEU A 473 -6.91 16.86 1.68
N ARG A 474 -6.83 17.69 0.62
CA ARG A 474 -6.69 19.14 0.78
C ARG A 474 -7.82 19.76 1.62
N ALA A 475 -9.07 19.34 1.41
CA ALA A 475 -10.20 19.83 2.19
C ALA A 475 -10.07 19.47 3.68
N LEU A 476 -9.61 18.25 3.98
CA LEU A 476 -9.35 17.80 5.35
C LEU A 476 -8.18 18.58 5.99
N VAL A 477 -7.10 18.84 5.24
CA VAL A 477 -5.96 19.64 5.74
C VAL A 477 -6.39 21.07 6.02
N ALA A 478 -7.25 21.66 5.18
CA ALA A 478 -7.78 23.01 5.38
C ALA A 478 -8.61 23.15 6.68
N ALA A 479 -9.14 22.04 7.21
CA ALA A 479 -9.90 21.98 8.45
C ALA A 479 -9.03 21.80 9.71
N CYS A 480 -7.71 21.70 9.55
CA CYS A 480 -6.77 21.47 10.63
C CYS A 480 -5.98 22.75 10.95
N ASP A 481 -5.92 23.10 12.24
CA ASP A 481 -5.24 24.27 12.81
C ASP A 481 -4.19 23.90 13.88
N GLU A 482 -4.00 22.59 14.11
CA GLU A 482 -3.17 22.06 15.17
C GLU A 482 -1.68 21.97 14.80
N ALA A 483 -0.86 21.52 15.75
CA ALA A 483 0.56 21.27 15.51
C ALA A 483 0.76 20.17 14.44
N PRO A 484 1.88 20.19 13.68
CA PRO A 484 2.07 19.29 12.54
C PRO A 484 1.84 17.79 12.80
N ASP A 485 2.32 17.27 13.92
CA ASP A 485 2.14 15.87 14.30
C ASP A 485 0.68 15.53 14.62
N VAL A 486 -0.05 16.47 15.21
CA VAL A 486 -1.47 16.34 15.52
C VAL A 486 -2.28 16.30 14.22
N VAL A 487 -1.95 17.18 13.26
CA VAL A 487 -2.58 17.19 11.94
C VAL A 487 -2.41 15.84 11.26
N LEU A 488 -1.18 15.31 11.18
CA LEU A 488 -0.95 14.00 10.55
C LEU A 488 -1.67 12.86 11.27
N ARG A 489 -1.71 12.84 12.61
CA ARG A 489 -2.49 11.84 13.37
C ARG A 489 -3.97 11.90 13.06
N ARG A 490 -4.54 13.11 13.01
CA ARG A 490 -5.95 13.34 12.71
C ARG A 490 -6.28 12.91 11.28
N LEU A 491 -5.44 13.28 10.33
CA LEU A 491 -5.60 12.87 8.93
C LEU A 491 -5.45 11.35 8.78
N ASP A 492 -4.48 10.72 9.46
CA ASP A 492 -4.32 9.26 9.44
C ASP A 492 -5.58 8.55 9.94
N GLU A 493 -6.15 9.01 11.06
CA GLU A 493 -7.41 8.45 11.59
C GLU A 493 -8.59 8.61 10.63
N ILE A 494 -8.74 9.82 10.06
CA ILE A 494 -9.84 10.12 9.13
C ILE A 494 -9.69 9.28 7.86
N LEU A 495 -8.51 9.35 7.22
CA LEU A 495 -8.23 8.67 5.96
C LEU A 495 -8.28 7.15 6.09
N LYS A 496 -7.87 6.57 7.23
CA LYS A 496 -7.95 5.11 7.43
C LYS A 496 -9.37 4.55 7.35
N LYS A 497 -10.35 5.36 7.75
CA LYS A 497 -11.79 5.00 7.69
C LYS A 497 -12.41 5.34 6.33
N ALA A 498 -11.74 6.19 5.58
CA ALA A 498 -12.28 6.94 4.45
C ALA A 498 -11.73 6.46 3.11
N LEU A 499 -10.51 5.93 3.08
CA LEU A 499 -9.86 5.37 1.89
C LEU A 499 -10.02 3.84 1.84
N PRO A 500 -10.10 3.24 0.63
CA PRO A 500 -10.05 1.79 0.42
C PRO A 500 -8.82 1.12 1.04
N THR A 501 -8.89 -0.20 1.22
CA THR A 501 -7.76 -0.96 1.75
C THR A 501 -6.59 -0.92 0.78
N GLY A 502 -5.47 -0.37 1.23
CA GLY A 502 -4.25 -0.26 0.40
C GLY A 502 -4.02 1.13 -0.18
N GLU A 503 -4.98 2.04 -0.08
CA GLU A 503 -4.82 3.45 -0.44
C GLU A 503 -4.38 4.29 0.77
N TYR A 504 -3.43 5.20 0.55
CA TYR A 504 -2.88 6.11 1.55
C TYR A 504 -2.23 7.33 0.87
N ALA A 505 -1.85 8.32 1.67
CA ALA A 505 -1.09 9.47 1.16
C ALA A 505 0.26 9.57 1.83
N ALA A 506 1.34 9.60 1.04
CA ALA A 506 2.61 10.09 1.53
C ALA A 506 2.48 11.62 1.67
N MET A 507 2.72 12.18 2.86
CA MET A 507 2.57 13.63 3.03
C MET A 507 3.57 14.26 3.98
N LEU A 508 3.72 15.58 3.85
CA LEU A 508 4.45 16.42 4.77
C LEU A 508 3.60 17.64 5.05
N TYR A 509 3.38 17.92 6.33
CA TYR A 509 2.74 19.14 6.80
C TYR A 509 3.70 19.89 7.71
N GLY A 510 3.82 21.20 7.53
CA GLY A 510 4.68 22.00 8.39
C GLY A 510 4.33 23.48 8.41
N VAL A 511 4.92 24.16 9.38
CA VAL A 511 4.76 25.59 9.66
C VAL A 511 6.12 26.26 9.53
N VAL A 512 6.20 27.21 8.60
CA VAL A 512 7.36 28.06 8.40
C VAL A 512 7.21 29.32 9.26
N ASP A 513 8.20 29.55 10.10
CA ASP A 513 8.39 30.75 10.88
C ASP A 513 9.51 31.57 10.22
N PRO A 514 9.16 32.60 9.42
CA PRO A 514 10.14 33.37 8.67
C PRO A 514 11.04 34.21 9.58
N GLU A 515 10.52 34.72 10.70
CA GLU A 515 11.30 35.51 11.66
C GLU A 515 12.30 34.65 12.43
N ALA A 516 11.88 33.45 12.85
CA ALA A 516 12.74 32.51 13.53
C ALA A 516 13.64 31.70 12.57
N HIS A 517 13.50 31.87 11.25
CA HIS A 517 14.23 31.12 10.23
C HIS A 517 14.07 29.61 10.38
N ARG A 518 12.83 29.14 10.60
CA ARG A 518 12.58 27.79 11.10
C ARG A 518 11.40 27.12 10.41
N PHE A 519 11.52 25.82 10.16
CA PHE A 519 10.45 24.96 9.68
C PHE A 519 10.15 23.88 10.72
N ASP A 520 9.01 23.98 11.40
CA ASP A 520 8.51 22.95 12.31
C ASP A 520 7.49 22.08 11.54
N TYR A 521 7.72 20.77 11.42
CA TYR A 521 6.96 19.91 10.52
C TYR A 521 6.79 18.49 11.05
N ALA A 522 5.91 17.72 10.43
CA ALA A 522 5.82 16.28 10.57
C ALA A 522 5.72 15.66 9.17
N ALA A 523 6.22 14.43 9.02
CA ALA A 523 6.27 13.76 7.72
C ALA A 523 5.78 12.32 7.80
N ALA A 524 5.18 11.88 6.70
CA ALA A 524 4.49 10.61 6.52
C ALA A 524 4.95 9.93 5.22
N GLY A 525 6.27 9.74 5.06
CA GLY A 525 6.79 8.89 3.98
C GLY A 525 7.13 9.60 2.66
N LEU A 526 7.18 10.93 2.64
CA LEU A 526 7.68 11.70 1.49
C LEU A 526 9.22 11.77 1.45
N PRO A 527 9.81 12.18 0.30
CA PRO A 527 11.21 12.59 0.22
C PRO A 527 11.60 13.62 1.29
N HIS A 528 12.90 13.64 1.62
CA HIS A 528 13.42 14.51 2.68
C HIS A 528 13.28 16.00 2.30
N PRO A 529 12.73 16.85 3.19
CA PRO A 529 12.75 18.30 2.97
C PRO A 529 14.20 18.80 3.08
N VAL A 530 14.55 19.82 2.29
CA VAL A 530 15.93 20.31 2.20
C VAL A 530 15.98 21.83 2.32
N ALA A 531 16.84 22.34 3.20
CA ALA A 531 17.12 23.76 3.31
C ALA A 531 18.48 24.09 2.66
N PHE A 532 18.49 24.98 1.69
CA PHE A 532 19.65 25.42 0.95
C PHE A 532 20.12 26.80 1.42
N PRO A 533 21.40 26.95 1.80
CA PRO A 533 21.99 28.25 2.11
C PRO A 533 22.03 29.20 0.91
N ALA A 534 21.84 30.50 1.16
CA ALA A 534 21.92 31.55 0.13
C ALA A 534 23.34 31.71 -0.45
N ASP A 535 24.36 31.40 0.34
CA ASP A 535 25.77 31.51 -0.02
C ASP A 535 26.29 30.29 -0.80
N GLY A 536 25.44 29.31 -1.08
CA GLY A 536 25.81 28.07 -1.77
C GLY A 536 26.58 27.09 -0.90
N GLY A 537 26.53 27.24 0.43
CA GLY A 537 27.02 26.23 1.37
C GLY A 537 26.25 24.91 1.32
N ASP A 538 26.68 23.95 2.14
CA ASP A 538 26.08 22.61 2.17
C ASP A 538 24.61 22.67 2.62
N PRO A 539 23.70 21.97 1.92
CA PRO A 539 22.29 21.94 2.29
C PRO A 539 22.04 21.17 3.60
N VAL A 540 21.06 21.62 4.37
CA VAL A 540 20.59 20.96 5.58
C VAL A 540 19.42 20.05 5.21
N ILE A 541 19.59 18.74 5.40
CA ILE A 541 18.59 17.74 5.03
C ILE A 541 17.75 17.38 6.26
N GLY A 542 16.43 17.54 6.15
CA GLY A 542 15.48 17.08 7.16
C GLY A 542 15.15 15.60 7.04
N LEU A 543 14.11 15.14 7.73
CA LEU A 543 13.67 13.75 7.75
C LEU A 543 12.24 13.67 7.21
N GLY A 544 12.06 13.11 6.01
CA GLY A 544 10.73 12.88 5.41
C GLY A 544 10.04 11.57 5.86
N LYS A 545 10.73 10.76 6.67
CA LYS A 545 10.29 9.39 7.05
C LYS A 545 9.07 9.39 7.98
N GLY A 546 8.13 8.50 7.71
CA GLY A 546 6.95 8.19 8.51
C GLY A 546 6.09 7.17 7.78
N LEU A 547 5.08 6.59 8.45
CA LEU A 547 4.09 5.79 7.74
C LEU A 547 3.16 6.74 6.96
N PRO A 548 2.75 6.42 5.72
CA PRO A 548 1.76 7.23 5.01
C PRO A 548 0.47 7.43 5.81
N VAL A 549 -0.14 8.62 5.69
CA VAL A 549 -1.41 8.89 6.36
C VAL A 549 -2.52 8.06 5.71
N GLY A 550 -3.37 7.47 6.54
CA GLY A 550 -4.44 6.56 6.11
C GLY A 550 -4.04 5.08 6.15
N ALA A 551 -2.76 4.77 6.34
CA ALA A 551 -2.31 3.38 6.43
C ALA A 551 -2.64 2.73 7.79
N SER A 552 -2.51 3.48 8.90
CA SER A 552 -2.63 2.94 10.26
C SER A 552 -3.89 3.41 10.99
N GLY A 553 -4.24 4.69 10.84
CA GLY A 553 -5.25 5.37 11.65
C GLY A 553 -4.83 5.69 13.09
N THR A 554 -3.64 5.24 13.51
CA THR A 554 -3.12 5.41 14.88
C THR A 554 -1.62 5.65 14.92
N PHE A 555 -0.99 6.00 13.78
CA PHE A 555 0.46 6.15 13.74
C PHE A 555 0.91 7.38 14.56
N PRO A 556 1.89 7.25 15.48
CA PRO A 556 2.37 8.36 16.29
C PRO A 556 3.39 9.18 15.49
N TYR A 557 2.91 10.10 14.65
CA TYR A 557 3.78 11.05 13.96
C TYR A 557 4.55 11.90 14.97
N GLU A 558 5.82 12.18 14.66
CA GLU A 558 6.71 12.96 15.53
C GLU A 558 6.90 14.36 14.97
N PRO A 559 6.85 15.41 15.82
CA PRO A 559 7.21 16.75 15.41
C PRO A 559 8.73 16.84 15.16
N ARG A 560 9.09 17.57 14.12
CA ARG A 560 10.46 17.76 13.65
C ARG A 560 10.72 19.22 13.38
N ARG A 561 12.01 19.55 13.30
CA ARG A 561 12.49 20.90 13.04
C ARG A 561 13.61 20.88 12.03
N LEU A 562 13.59 21.85 11.13
CA LEU A 562 14.66 22.15 10.18
C LEU A 562 14.92 23.66 10.23
N ASP A 563 16.16 24.04 10.50
CA ASP A 563 16.56 25.45 10.45
C ASP A 563 16.83 25.85 9.00
N ILE A 564 16.28 26.99 8.58
CA ILE A 564 16.45 27.52 7.24
C ILE A 564 17.50 28.64 7.31
N PRO A 565 18.64 28.54 6.63
CA PRO A 565 19.63 29.61 6.64
C PRO A 565 19.03 30.97 6.22
N ARG A 566 19.60 32.08 6.70
CA ARG A 566 19.18 33.43 6.28
C ARG A 566 19.32 33.59 4.76
N GLY A 567 18.32 34.20 4.12
CA GLY A 567 18.21 34.28 2.67
C GLY A 567 18.08 32.93 1.95
N GLY A 568 18.03 31.81 2.69
CA GLY A 568 18.05 30.46 2.18
C GLY A 568 16.68 29.97 1.71
N SER A 569 16.68 28.85 1.00
CA SER A 569 15.49 28.25 0.40
C SER A 569 15.16 26.89 1.01
N LEU A 570 13.92 26.68 1.46
CA LEU A 570 13.35 25.38 1.79
C LEU A 570 12.71 24.76 0.55
N VAL A 571 13.05 23.51 0.25
CA VAL A 571 12.47 22.73 -0.85
C VAL A 571 11.73 21.52 -0.30
N LEU A 572 10.49 21.35 -0.77
CA LEU A 572 9.62 20.19 -0.53
C LEU A 572 9.22 19.60 -1.89
N PHE A 573 9.19 18.29 -2.05
CA PHE A 573 8.91 17.67 -3.34
C PHE A 573 8.41 16.22 -3.18
N THR A 574 7.65 15.75 -4.18
CA THR A 574 7.25 14.34 -4.34
C THR A 574 8.31 13.55 -5.11
N ASP A 575 8.27 12.23 -5.03
CA ASP A 575 9.28 11.34 -5.61
C ASP A 575 9.29 11.30 -7.14
N GLY A 576 8.21 11.74 -7.80
CA GLY A 576 8.20 11.97 -9.26
C GLY A 576 9.26 12.96 -9.74
N LEU A 577 9.84 13.80 -8.86
CA LEU A 577 10.99 14.63 -9.23
C LEU A 577 12.22 13.77 -9.59
N PHE A 578 12.37 12.58 -8.98
CA PHE A 578 13.45 11.65 -9.32
C PHE A 578 13.22 10.97 -10.67
N THR A 579 11.96 10.71 -11.05
CA THR A 579 11.64 10.07 -12.34
C THR A 579 11.97 11.00 -13.51
N LEU A 580 11.81 12.32 -13.35
CA LEU A 580 12.29 13.30 -14.33
C LEU A 580 13.81 13.33 -14.49
N MET A 581 14.55 12.94 -13.46
CA MET A 581 16.02 12.95 -13.50
C MET A 581 16.62 11.64 -14.03
N ASP A 582 16.05 10.51 -13.62
CA ASP A 582 16.65 9.19 -13.77
C ASP A 582 15.78 8.19 -14.56
N GLY A 583 14.58 8.59 -15.01
CA GLY A 583 13.59 7.69 -15.63
C GLY A 583 12.84 6.84 -14.58
N ASP A 584 12.21 5.74 -15.02
CA ASP A 584 11.33 4.89 -14.18
C ASP A 584 12.00 4.25 -12.95
N ALA A 585 13.33 4.31 -12.83
CA ALA A 585 14.09 3.68 -11.75
C ALA A 585 15.13 4.66 -11.16
N PRO A 586 14.79 5.43 -10.11
CA PRO A 586 15.74 6.30 -9.46
C PRO A 586 16.89 5.49 -8.83
N GLY A 587 18.12 5.72 -9.29
CA GLY A 587 19.30 5.01 -8.79
C GLY A 587 19.61 5.34 -7.33
N ALA A 588 20.49 4.54 -6.69
CA ALA A 588 20.87 4.67 -5.27
C ALA A 588 21.45 6.04 -4.82
N HIS A 589 21.65 6.97 -5.75
CA HIS A 589 22.15 8.33 -5.54
C HIS A 589 21.26 9.41 -6.18
N ALA A 590 19.99 9.10 -6.47
CA ALA A 590 19.05 10.04 -7.09
C ALA A 590 18.91 11.34 -6.29
N PHE A 591 18.82 11.21 -4.96
CA PHE A 591 18.75 12.35 -4.05
C PHE A 591 20.02 13.23 -4.11
N ASP A 592 21.21 12.63 -4.04
CA ASP A 592 22.48 13.37 -4.12
C ASP A 592 22.61 14.12 -5.46
N ARG A 593 22.24 13.46 -6.57
CA ARG A 593 22.23 14.10 -7.90
C ARG A 593 21.26 15.27 -7.99
N LEU A 594 20.08 15.14 -7.37
CA LEU A 594 19.11 16.22 -7.32
C LEU A 594 19.70 17.44 -6.60
N ILE A 595 20.34 17.22 -5.45
CA ILE A 595 21.05 18.28 -4.72
C ILE A 595 22.12 18.94 -5.59
N ASP A 596 22.99 18.16 -6.22
CA ASP A 596 24.06 18.68 -7.09
C ASP A 596 23.51 19.50 -8.25
N ARG A 597 22.40 19.06 -8.83
CA ARG A 597 21.74 19.75 -9.95
C ARG A 597 21.11 21.06 -9.51
N LEU A 598 20.49 21.10 -8.34
CA LEU A 598 19.87 22.30 -7.78
C LEU A 598 20.90 23.34 -7.31
N THR A 599 22.07 22.91 -6.85
CA THR A 599 23.17 23.81 -6.44
C THR A 599 24.05 24.26 -7.60
N GLY A 600 24.20 23.44 -8.66
CA GLY A 600 25.06 23.72 -9.80
C GLY A 600 24.50 24.69 -10.86
N GLN A 601 23.20 25.00 -10.81
CA GLN A 601 22.55 25.90 -11.76
C GLN A 601 22.65 27.35 -11.27
N GLY A 602 23.44 28.20 -11.94
CA GLY A 602 23.54 29.62 -11.61
C GLY A 602 22.17 30.32 -11.60
N GLY A 603 21.82 31.00 -10.49
CA GLY A 603 20.55 31.73 -10.35
C GLY A 603 19.58 31.19 -9.28
N GLY A 604 20.04 30.31 -8.40
CA GLY A 604 19.30 29.88 -7.19
C GLY A 604 18.45 28.63 -7.39
N VAL A 605 18.06 28.01 -6.27
CA VAL A 605 17.39 26.70 -6.22
C VAL A 605 16.04 26.69 -6.93
N ALA A 606 15.25 27.76 -6.78
CA ALA A 606 13.97 27.91 -7.48
C ALA A 606 14.12 27.87 -9.01
N ARG A 607 15.20 28.47 -9.55
CA ARG A 607 15.50 28.42 -10.98
C ARG A 607 15.95 27.02 -11.41
N GLY A 608 16.70 26.32 -10.56
CA GLY A 608 17.06 24.92 -10.77
C GLY A 608 15.83 24.03 -10.91
N LEU A 609 14.84 24.19 -10.01
CA LEU A 609 13.55 23.48 -10.08
C LEU A 609 12.76 23.83 -11.34
N ALA A 610 12.63 25.13 -11.67
CA ALA A 610 11.96 25.56 -12.89
C ALA A 610 12.60 24.94 -14.14
N THR A 611 13.93 24.95 -14.22
CA THR A 611 14.68 24.36 -15.36
C THR A 611 14.57 22.83 -15.40
N LEU A 612 14.31 22.19 -14.26
CA LEU A 612 14.07 20.75 -14.20
C LEU A 612 12.63 20.40 -14.59
N ILE A 613 11.63 21.19 -14.21
CA ILE A 613 10.22 20.82 -14.36
C ILE A 613 9.62 21.38 -15.66
N GLU A 614 9.85 22.66 -15.97
CA GLU A 614 9.18 23.39 -17.07
C GLU A 614 9.52 22.93 -18.51
N PRO A 615 10.72 22.40 -18.83
CA PRO A 615 11.04 22.01 -20.21
C PRO A 615 10.40 20.70 -20.69
N HIS A 616 9.77 19.93 -19.81
CA HIS A 616 9.33 18.57 -20.15
C HIS A 616 8.00 18.57 -20.92
N SER A 617 8.09 18.22 -22.20
CA SER A 617 6.97 17.83 -23.07
C SER A 617 6.86 16.31 -23.26
N ALA A 618 7.67 15.54 -22.53
CA ALA A 618 7.70 14.07 -22.55
C ALA A 618 6.81 13.48 -21.44
N PRO A 619 6.27 12.26 -21.62
CA PRO A 619 5.47 11.61 -20.59
C PRO A 619 6.35 11.34 -19.36
N CYS A 620 5.91 11.85 -18.20
CA CYS A 620 6.50 11.50 -16.91
C CYS A 620 5.97 10.13 -16.47
N ALA A 621 6.78 9.36 -15.75
CA ALA A 621 6.35 8.06 -15.20
C ALA A 621 5.42 8.22 -14.00
N ASP A 622 5.52 9.35 -13.32
CA ASP A 622 4.75 9.66 -12.11
C ASP A 622 4.42 11.15 -12.01
N ASP A 623 3.44 11.49 -11.20
CA ASP A 623 3.07 12.87 -10.92
C ASP A 623 4.21 13.62 -10.22
N VAL A 624 4.35 14.92 -10.50
CA VAL A 624 5.46 15.73 -9.97
C VAL A 624 4.91 16.97 -9.30
N THR A 625 5.18 17.13 -8.01
CA THR A 625 4.90 18.36 -7.26
C THR A 625 6.13 18.81 -6.48
N ALA A 626 6.43 20.10 -6.55
CA ALA A 626 7.55 20.71 -5.83
C ALA A 626 7.22 22.11 -5.34
N LEU A 627 7.75 22.46 -4.17
CA LEU A 627 7.65 23.77 -3.52
C LEU A 627 9.04 24.29 -3.21
N CYS A 628 9.25 25.59 -3.44
CA CYS A 628 10.45 26.31 -3.03
C CYS A 628 10.05 27.57 -2.27
N LEU A 629 10.44 27.66 -1.00
CA LEU A 629 10.19 28.80 -0.12
C LEU A 629 11.51 29.48 0.21
N THR A 630 11.70 30.74 -0.18
CA THR A 630 12.91 31.51 0.12
C THR A 630 12.61 32.59 1.14
N LEU A 631 13.40 32.65 2.21
CA LEU A 631 13.26 33.67 3.22
C LEU A 631 13.78 35.01 2.67
N LYS A 632 12.99 36.08 2.83
CA LYS A 632 13.41 37.44 2.49
C LYS A 632 14.41 37.93 3.54
N ASP A 633 15.42 38.68 3.12
CA ASP A 633 16.44 39.28 4.00
C ASP A 633 15.92 40.44 4.85
#